data_AF-A0A1A9X2P8-F1
#
_entry.id   AF-A0A1A9X2P8-F1
#
_cell.length_a   1.000
_cell.length_b   1.000
_cell.length_c   1.000
_cell.angle_alpha   90.00
_cell.angle_beta   90.00
_cell.angle_gamma   90.00
#
_symmetry.space_group_name_H-M   'P 1'
#
loop_
_entity.id
_entity.type
_entity.pdbx_description
1 polymer ?
#
loop_
_entity_poly.entity_id
_entity_poly.type
_entity_poly.pdbx_seq_one_letter_code
_entity_poly.pdbx_strand_id
1 'polypeptide(L)'
;MFGGDTLYELCSFLQLAELERKGGIALHISPFTQIRDVGASLNRARFTMLTINTDELFMGYPSMFELVWDLKGMAENNAAFNRPAHLSRDIMLAASAMYKELYAMVSNLSKYD
;
A
#
# COMPACT_ATOMS: atom_id res chain seq x y z
N MET A 1 -11.99 4.79 -3.13
CA MET A 1 -10.96 4.11 -3.94
C MET A 1 -9.64 4.73 -3.57
N PHE A 2 -8.69 3.93 -3.10
CA PHE A 2 -7.34 4.41 -2.85
C PHE A 2 -6.67 4.81 -4.16
N GLY A 3 -5.85 5.86 -4.13
CA GLY A 3 -5.26 6.45 -5.33
C GLY A 3 -3.74 6.46 -5.25
N GLY A 4 -3.09 6.35 -6.41
CA GLY A 4 -1.67 6.64 -6.59
C GLY A 4 -0.76 5.97 -5.55
N ASP A 5 -0.14 6.78 -4.70
CA ASP A 5 0.89 6.39 -3.73
C ASP A 5 0.33 5.81 -2.42
N THR A 6 -0.97 5.51 -2.32
CA THR A 6 -1.51 4.89 -1.10
C THR A 6 -0.77 3.59 -0.77
N LEU A 7 -0.35 3.42 0.50
CA LEU A 7 0.37 2.24 1.00
C LEU A 7 1.73 1.96 0.35
N TYR A 8 2.36 2.95 -0.31
CA TYR A 8 3.65 2.74 -0.97
C TYR A 8 4.72 2.26 0.03
N GLU A 9 4.68 2.74 1.28
CA GLU A 9 5.60 2.34 2.34
C GLU A 9 5.42 0.87 2.68
N LEU A 10 4.18 0.45 2.96
CA LEU A 10 3.85 -0.93 3.32
C LEU A 10 4.28 -1.89 2.20
N CYS A 11 4.02 -1.53 0.95
CA CYS A 11 4.43 -2.31 -0.22
C CYS A 11 5.95 -2.45 -0.29
N SER A 12 6.68 -1.35 -0.10
CA SER A 12 8.15 -1.33 -0.12
C SER A 12 8.75 -2.23 0.96
N PHE A 13 8.20 -2.18 2.19
CA PHE A 13 8.70 -3.02 3.29
C PHE A 13 8.40 -4.50 3.12
N LEU A 14 7.22 -4.85 2.58
CA LEU A 14 6.90 -6.25 2.28
C LEU A 14 7.83 -6.81 1.20
N GLN A 15 8.14 -6.02 0.16
CA GLN A 15 9.09 -6.43 -0.87
C GLN A 15 10.50 -6.59 -0.33
N LEU A 16 10.94 -5.65 0.53
CA LEU A 16 12.27 -5.71 1.13
C LEU A 16 12.40 -6.90 2.09
N ALA A 17 11.36 -7.20 2.88
CA ALA A 17 11.31 -8.38 3.73
C ALA A 17 11.29 -9.70 2.94
N GLU A 18 10.56 -9.79 1.82
CA GLU A 18 10.60 -10.95 0.93
C GLU A 18 12.00 -11.13 0.32
N LEU A 19 12.63 -10.04 -0.11
CA LEU A 19 13.97 -10.06 -0.68
C LEU A 19 15.00 -10.56 0.35
N GLU A 20 14.95 -10.04 1.57
CA GLU A 20 15.86 -10.44 2.66
C GLU A 20 15.66 -11.91 3.07
N ARG A 21 14.40 -12.38 3.15
CA ARG A 21 14.08 -13.70 3.72
C ARG A 21 14.03 -14.83 2.70
N LYS A 22 13.59 -14.56 1.48
CA LYS A 22 13.41 -15.56 0.41
C LYS A 22 14.29 -15.33 -0.80
N GLY A 23 14.99 -14.20 -0.91
CA GLY A 23 15.80 -13.87 -2.09
C GLY A 23 14.99 -13.58 -3.35
N GLY A 24 13.68 -13.38 -3.22
CA GLY A 24 12.76 -13.07 -4.31
C GLY A 24 11.77 -11.99 -3.90
N ILE A 25 10.99 -11.48 -4.86
CA ILE A 25 10.00 -10.44 -4.61
C ILE A 25 8.62 -10.96 -4.98
N ALA A 26 7.68 -10.82 -4.06
CA ALA A 26 6.27 -11.11 -4.28
C ALA A 26 5.42 -9.86 -4.02
N LEU A 27 4.41 -9.66 -4.86
CA LEU A 27 3.42 -8.60 -4.66
C LEU A 27 2.34 -9.10 -3.70
N HIS A 28 2.16 -8.39 -2.58
CA HIS A 28 1.14 -8.70 -1.57
C HIS A 28 -0.04 -7.71 -1.59
N ILE A 29 0.15 -6.55 -2.21
CA ILE A 29 -0.84 -5.50 -2.40
C ILE A 29 -0.94 -5.21 -3.90
N SER A 30 -2.14 -4.98 -4.42
CA SER A 30 -2.32 -4.58 -5.82
C SER A 30 -1.90 -3.12 -6.04
N PRO A 31 -1.40 -2.77 -7.23
CA PRO A 31 -1.23 -1.37 -7.60
C PRO A 31 -2.55 -0.61 -7.49
N PHE A 32 -2.52 0.58 -6.91
CA PHE A 32 -3.69 1.46 -6.89
C PHE A 32 -3.83 2.24 -8.18
N THR A 33 -5.07 2.57 -8.49
CA THR A 33 -5.41 3.31 -9.70
C THR A 33 -4.81 4.71 -9.67
N GLN A 34 -4.16 5.13 -10.74
CA GLN A 34 -3.71 6.52 -10.88
C GLN A 34 -4.85 7.40 -11.38
N ILE A 35 -4.80 8.70 -11.06
CA ILE A 35 -5.77 9.70 -11.54
C ILE A 35 -5.89 9.67 -13.07
N ARG A 36 -4.76 9.47 -13.76
CA ARG A 36 -4.72 9.34 -15.22
C ARG A 36 -5.54 8.16 -15.73
N ASP A 37 -5.51 7.02 -15.05
CA ASP A 37 -6.23 5.82 -15.47
C ASP A 37 -7.75 6.01 -15.36
N VAL A 38 -8.19 6.72 -14.32
CA VAL A 38 -9.60 7.12 -14.14
C VAL A 38 -10.01 8.08 -15.24
N GLY A 39 -9.23 9.14 -15.48
CA GLY A 39 -9.52 10.12 -16.54
C GLY A 39 -9.57 9.48 -17.93
N ALA A 40 -8.63 8.58 -18.23
CA ALA A 40 -8.62 7.83 -19.49
C ALA A 40 -9.88 6.95 -19.64
N SER A 41 -10.30 6.28 -18.57
CA SER A 41 -11.49 5.42 -18.57
C SER A 41 -12.79 6.21 -18.79
N LEU A 42 -12.93 7.36 -18.13
CA LEU A 42 -14.10 8.23 -18.28
C LEU A 42 -14.15 8.89 -19.68
N ASN A 43 -13.00 9.30 -20.21
CA ASN A 43 -12.92 9.80 -21.59
C ASN A 43 -13.33 8.71 -22.60
N ARG A 44 -12.93 7.46 -22.40
CA ARG A 44 -13.38 6.32 -23.24
C ARG A 44 -14.89 6.09 -23.14
N ALA A 45 -15.47 6.32 -21.97
CA ALA A 45 -16.91 6.27 -21.75
C ALA A 45 -17.66 7.51 -22.28
N ARG A 46 -16.99 8.41 -23.01
CA ARG A 46 -17.54 9.62 -23.65
C ARG A 46 -18.04 10.71 -22.67
N PHE A 47 -17.57 10.68 -21.43
CA PHE A 47 -17.75 11.84 -20.56
C PHE A 47 -16.91 13.01 -21.09
N THR A 48 -17.47 14.22 -21.09
CA THR A 48 -16.82 15.44 -21.56
C THR A 48 -16.66 16.42 -20.38
N MET A 49 -15.61 17.24 -20.36
CA MET A 49 -15.34 18.23 -19.29
C MET A 49 -15.20 17.58 -17.90
N LEU A 50 -14.18 16.74 -17.72
CA LEU A 50 -13.92 16.03 -16.47
C LEU A 50 -13.17 16.90 -15.46
N THR A 51 -13.72 16.99 -14.24
CA THR A 51 -13.02 17.52 -13.06
C THR A 51 -12.85 16.37 -12.07
N ILE A 52 -11.60 16.02 -11.75
CA ILE A 52 -11.28 14.96 -10.80
C ILE A 52 -10.71 15.62 -9.55
N ASN A 53 -11.32 15.37 -8.39
CA ASN A 53 -10.78 15.81 -7.10
C ASN A 53 -10.07 14.64 -6.39
N THR A 54 -8.99 14.96 -5.69
CA THR A 54 -8.25 14.01 -4.86
C THR A 54 -7.89 14.66 -3.55
N ASP A 55 -8.18 13.96 -2.46
CA ASP A 55 -7.87 14.39 -1.11
C ASP A 55 -6.86 13.40 -0.50
N GLU A 56 -5.80 13.92 0.12
CA GLU A 56 -4.82 13.10 0.83
C GLU A 56 -5.24 12.98 2.30
N LEU A 57 -5.30 11.74 2.79
CA LEU A 57 -5.67 11.42 4.16
C LEU A 57 -4.54 10.65 4.83
N PHE A 58 -4.07 11.15 5.96
CA PHE A 58 -3.08 10.47 6.80
C PHE A 58 -3.79 9.64 7.86
N MET A 59 -3.64 8.32 7.78
CA MET A 59 -4.24 7.37 8.71
C MET A 59 -3.16 6.75 9.60
N GLY A 60 -3.26 6.98 10.91
CA GLY A 60 -2.35 6.39 11.89
C GLY A 60 -2.85 5.04 12.38
N TYR A 61 -2.07 3.99 12.17
CA TYR A 61 -2.31 2.65 12.74
C TYR A 61 -1.35 2.38 13.91
N PRO A 62 -1.78 1.67 14.98
CA PRO A 62 -0.91 1.33 16.11
C PRO A 62 0.31 0.49 15.71
N SER A 63 0.14 -0.42 14.76
CA SER A 63 1.23 -1.18 14.15
C SER A 63 0.87 -1.60 12.72
N MET A 64 1.85 -2.19 12.02
CA MET A 64 1.65 -2.76 10.70
C MET A 64 0.59 -3.88 10.70
N PHE A 65 0.41 -4.61 11.80
CA PHE A 65 -0.52 -5.73 11.86
C PHE A 65 -1.97 -5.29 11.77
N GLU A 66 -2.35 -4.20 12.46
CA GLU A 66 -3.70 -3.64 12.38
C GLU A 66 -3.97 -3.10 10.97
N LEU A 67 -2.99 -2.43 10.35
CA LEU A 67 -3.11 -1.98 8.97
C LEU A 67 -3.37 -3.14 8.00
N VAL A 68 -2.57 -4.21 8.06
CA VAL A 68 -2.74 -5.39 7.18
C VAL A 68 -4.08 -6.10 7.47
N TRP A 69 -4.52 -6.11 8.73
CA TRP A 69 -5.81 -6.68 9.10
C TRP A 69 -6.98 -5.90 8.51
N ASP A 70 -6.93 -4.57 8.58
CA ASP A 70 -7.97 -3.70 8.03
C ASP A 70 -8.01 -3.79 6.50
N LEU A 71 -6.85 -3.80 5.83
CA LEU A 71 -6.78 -4.02 4.38
C LEU A 71 -7.40 -5.36 3.96
N LYS A 72 -7.20 -6.39 4.78
CA LYS A 72 -7.86 -7.69 4.57
C LYS A 72 -9.38 -7.59 4.73
N GLY A 73 -9.87 -6.84 5.72
CA GLY A 73 -11.30 -6.56 5.89
C GLY A 73 -11.90 -5.75 4.74
N MET A 74 -11.12 -4.84 4.15
CA MET A 74 -11.52 -4.01 3.01
C MET A 74 -11.44 -4.74 1.66
N ALA A 75 -10.94 -5.98 1.64
CA ALA A 75 -10.64 -6.74 0.43
C ALA A 75 -9.60 -6.07 -0.50
N GLU A 76 -8.71 -5.24 0.05
CA GLU A 76 -7.68 -4.47 -0.67
C GLU A 76 -6.32 -5.20 -0.68
N ASN A 77 -6.37 -6.54 -0.63
CA ASN A 77 -5.21 -7.40 -0.83
C ASN A 77 -4.93 -7.57 -2.34
N ASN A 78 -3.78 -8.14 -2.69
CA ASN A 78 -3.45 -8.39 -4.10
C ASN A 78 -4.49 -9.30 -4.82
N ALA A 79 -5.02 -8.81 -5.93
CA ALA A 79 -5.96 -9.50 -6.81
C ALA A 79 -5.31 -10.31 -7.95
N ALA A 80 -3.98 -10.25 -8.11
CA ALA A 80 -3.26 -10.97 -9.16
C ALA A 80 -3.29 -12.49 -8.97
N PHE A 81 -3.33 -13.24 -10.08
CA PHE A 81 -3.30 -14.71 -10.07
C PHE A 81 -1.92 -15.28 -9.72
N ASN A 82 -0.84 -14.62 -10.16
CA ASN A 82 0.53 -15.07 -9.91
C ASN A 82 1.09 -14.47 -8.62
N ARG A 83 0.52 -14.85 -7.48
CA ARG A 83 0.96 -14.39 -6.15
C ARG A 83 1.01 -15.54 -5.15
N PRO A 84 1.83 -15.42 -4.09
CA PRO A 84 1.68 -16.30 -2.94
C PRO A 84 0.27 -16.15 -2.32
N ALA A 85 -0.39 -17.28 -2.05
CA ALA A 85 -1.71 -17.30 -1.45
C ALA A 85 -1.71 -16.73 -0.03
N HIS A 86 -0.59 -16.89 0.69
CA HIS A 86 -0.41 -16.49 2.07
C HIS A 86 0.86 -15.69 2.26
N LEU A 87 0.78 -14.63 3.07
CA LEU A 87 1.94 -13.92 3.58
C LEU A 87 2.56 -14.75 4.72
N SER A 88 3.83 -15.12 4.60
CA SER A 88 4.51 -15.93 5.62
C SER A 88 4.74 -15.11 6.89
N ARG A 89 4.66 -15.77 8.05
CA ARG A 89 4.82 -15.11 9.35
C ARG A 89 6.19 -14.43 9.50
N ASP A 90 7.25 -15.06 9.00
CA ASP A 90 8.61 -14.53 9.10
C ASP A 90 8.77 -13.20 8.34
N ILE A 91 8.16 -13.08 7.17
CA ILE A 91 8.15 -11.86 6.37
C ILE A 91 7.33 -10.78 7.05
N MET A 92 6.17 -11.15 7.60
CA MET A 92 5.31 -10.21 8.32
C MET A 92 6.03 -9.63 9.55
N LEU A 93 6.77 -10.47 10.27
CA LEU A 93 7.59 -10.04 11.41
C LEU A 93 8.75 -9.13 10.97
N ALA A 94 9.50 -9.52 9.94
CA ALA A 94 10.61 -8.71 9.41
C ALA A 94 10.12 -7.35 8.88
N ALA A 95 9.06 -7.33 8.08
CA ALA A 95 8.43 -6.11 7.60
C ALA A 95 7.94 -5.23 8.76
N SER A 96 7.33 -5.81 9.79
CA SER A 96 6.84 -5.03 10.94
C SER A 96 7.97 -4.36 11.73
N ALA A 97 9.14 -5.00 11.83
CA ALA A 97 10.30 -4.43 12.50
C ALA A 97 10.82 -3.21 11.74
N MET A 98 10.98 -3.34 10.42
CA MET A 98 11.43 -2.25 9.55
C MET A 98 10.42 -1.10 9.49
N TYR A 99 9.14 -1.44 9.40
CA TYR A 99 8.04 -0.47 9.42
C TYR A 99 8.04 0.35 10.71
N LYS A 100 8.28 -0.29 11.87
CA LYS A 100 8.34 0.37 13.17
C LYS A 100 9.53 1.33 13.29
N GLU A 101 10.70 0.94 12.78
CA GLU A 101 11.88 1.81 12.77
C GLU A 101 11.66 3.06 11.92
N LEU A 102 11.07 2.91 10.72
CA LEU A 102 10.77 4.05 9.85
C LEU A 102 9.68 4.96 10.44
N TYR A 103 8.59 4.40 10.97
CA TYR A 103 7.50 5.20 11.53
C TYR A 103 7.95 5.99 12.77
N ALA A 104 8.87 5.43 13.57
CA ALA A 104 9.52 6.16 14.65
C ALA A 104 10.30 7.39 14.13
N MET A 105 10.90 7.31 12.93
CA MET A 105 11.55 8.47 12.30
C MET A 105 10.54 9.48 11.75
N VAL A 106 9.48 9.02 11.05
CA VAL A 106 8.46 9.89 10.45
C VAL A 106 7.64 10.65 11.50
N SER A 107 7.29 9.99 12.62
CA SER A 107 6.62 10.66 13.75
C SER A 107 7.49 11.76 14.38
N ASN A 108 8.81 11.64 14.31
CA ASN A 108 9.72 12.67 14.81
C ASN A 108 9.86 13.85 13.81
N LEU A 109 9.66 13.62 12.52
CA LEU A 109 9.66 14.67 11.48
C LEU A 109 8.36 15.49 11.51
N SER A 110 7.21 14.85 11.66
CA SER A 110 5.90 15.52 11.76
C SER A 110 5.76 16.42 13.00
N LYS A 111 6.67 16.35 13.98
CA LYS A 111 6.71 17.27 15.13
C LYS A 111 7.37 18.62 14.82
N TYR A 112 7.91 18.80 13.61
CA TYR A 112 8.61 20.01 13.19
C TYR A 112 7.88 20.81 12.09
N ASP A 113 6.66 20.42 11.73
CA ASP A 113 5.75 21.15 10.83
C ASP A 113 4.49 21.64 11.57
#